data_AF-A0A0F7KJL6-F1
#
_entry.id   AF-A0A0F7KJL6-F1
#
_cell.length_a   1.000
_cell.length_b   1.000
_cell.length_c   1.000
_cell.angle_alpha   90.00
_cell.angle_beta   90.00
_cell.angle_gamma   90.00
#
_symmetry.space_group_name_H-M   'P 1'
#
loop_
_entity.id
_entity.type
_entity.pdbx_description
1 polymer ?
#
loop_
_entity_poly.entity_id
_entity_poly.type
_entity_poly.pdbx_seq_one_letter_code
_entity_poly.pdbx_strand_id
1 'polypeptide(L)'
;MKLFKKIPNPREIRQELGLNQLEFWSKVGVTQSGGSRYESGREIPKAVRELVRLVHIDRIDLTKIKRDDLIVAAMLKAQYPDLYKSLKKSAKLS
;
A
#
# COMPACT_ATOMS: atom_id res chain seq x y z
N MET A 1 -2.34 -15.28 14.02
CA MET A 1 -2.03 -14.90 12.62
C MET A 1 -1.48 -13.48 12.60
N LYS A 2 -0.32 -13.21 11.99
CA LYS A 2 0.17 -11.83 11.80
C LYS A 2 -0.61 -11.20 10.64
N LEU A 3 -1.58 -10.34 10.95
CA LEU A 3 -2.44 -9.69 9.95
C LEU A 3 -1.66 -8.76 9.01
N PHE A 4 -0.63 -8.07 9.51
CA PHE A 4 0.13 -7.09 8.73
C PHE A 4 1.63 -7.33 8.82
N LYS A 5 2.32 -7.15 7.70
CA LYS A 5 3.78 -7.22 7.64
C LYS A 5 4.39 -5.99 8.32
N LYS A 6 5.59 -6.14 8.90
CA LYS A 6 6.38 -4.97 9.30
C LYS A 6 6.82 -4.25 8.02
N ILE A 7 6.80 -2.93 8.05
CA ILE A 7 7.34 -2.07 7.00
C ILE A 7 8.59 -1.34 7.53
N PRO A 8 9.45 -0.82 6.64
CA PRO A 8 10.52 0.11 7.01
C PRO A 8 9.99 1.36 7.72
N ASN A 9 10.88 2.16 8.28
CA ASN A 9 10.46 3.40 8.94
C ASN A 9 9.80 4.33 7.90
N PRO A 10 8.59 4.86 8.16
CA PRO A 10 7.94 5.77 7.21
C PRO A 10 8.76 6.99 6.84
N ARG A 11 9.66 7.45 7.73
CA ARG A 11 10.61 8.52 7.44
C ARG A 11 11.59 8.13 6.33
N GLU A 12 12.14 6.92 6.38
CA GLU A 12 13.08 6.40 5.37
C GLU A 12 12.37 6.27 4.03
N ILE A 13 11.19 5.63 4.02
CA ILE A 13 10.35 5.51 2.82
C ILE A 13 10.09 6.89 2.24
N ARG A 14 9.64 7.85 3.05
CA ARG A 14 9.36 9.21 2.58
C ARG A 14 10.60 9.89 1.96
N GLN A 15 11.77 9.72 2.58
CA GLN A 15 13.03 10.29 2.09
C GLN A 15 13.44 9.67 0.75
N GLU A 16 13.34 8.35 0.59
CA GLU A 16 13.58 7.65 -0.68
C GLU A 16 12.65 8.15 -1.79
N LEU A 17 11.42 8.54 -1.43
CA LEU A 17 10.45 9.10 -2.37
C LEU A 17 10.64 10.59 -2.67
N GLY A 18 11.53 11.29 -1.96
CA GLY A 18 11.72 12.73 -2.10
C GLY A 18 10.49 13.55 -1.71
N LEU A 19 9.59 13.01 -0.88
CA LEU A 19 8.34 13.68 -0.50
C LEU A 19 8.50 14.46 0.81
N ASN A 20 7.77 15.56 0.93
CA ASN A 20 7.62 16.24 2.22
C ASN A 20 6.59 15.50 3.11
N GLN A 21 6.52 15.87 4.39
CA GLN A 21 5.62 15.20 5.34
C GLN A 21 4.14 15.35 4.94
N LEU A 22 3.72 16.52 4.47
CA LEU A 22 2.33 16.74 4.09
C LEU A 22 1.92 15.85 2.91
N GLU A 23 2.73 15.82 1.85
CA GLU A 23 2.49 14.99 0.65
C GLU A 23 2.45 13.49 0.97
N PHE A 24 3.37 13.04 1.82
CA PHE A 24 3.45 11.62 2.19
C PHE A 24 2.25 11.19 3.05
N TRP A 25 1.93 11.95 4.09
CA TRP A 25 0.92 11.56 5.07
C TRP A 25 -0.51 11.81 4.59
N SER A 26 -0.74 12.87 3.80
CA SER A 26 -2.06 13.16 3.23
C SER A 26 -2.58 12.03 2.33
N LYS A 27 -1.70 11.37 1.57
CA LYS A 27 -2.06 10.23 0.71
C LYS A 27 -2.58 9.00 1.47
N VAL A 28 -2.35 8.92 2.78
CA VAL A 28 -2.87 7.86 3.66
C VAL A 28 -3.88 8.40 4.69
N GLY A 29 -4.43 9.60 4.46
CA GLY A 29 -5.45 10.21 5.32
C GLY A 29 -4.94 10.71 6.67
N VAL A 30 -3.64 10.99 6.78
CA VAL A 30 -3.00 11.47 8.01
C VAL A 30 -2.58 12.93 7.85
N THR A 31 -2.86 13.74 8.88
CA THR A 31 -2.42 15.14 8.91
C THR A 31 -0.90 15.25 9.04
N GLN A 32 -0.30 16.36 8.58
CA GLN A 32 1.15 16.58 8.70
C GLN A 32 1.63 16.47 10.16
N SER A 33 0.91 17.05 11.13
CA SER A 33 1.27 16.98 12.55
C SER A 33 1.08 15.58 13.15
N GLY A 34 0.14 14.79 12.62
CA GLY A 34 0.01 13.36 12.95
C GLY A 34 1.21 12.57 12.43
N GLY A 35 1.55 12.79 11.17
CA GLY A 35 2.68 12.16 10.49
C GLY A 35 4.04 12.47 11.12
N SER A 36 4.27 13.73 11.48
CA SER A 36 5.48 14.16 12.18
C SER A 36 5.69 13.36 13.47
N ARG A 37 4.65 13.21 14.30
CA ARG A 37 4.72 12.39 15.53
C ARG A 37 5.10 10.94 15.25
N TYR A 38 4.57 10.35 14.19
CA TYR A 38 4.90 8.99 13.78
C TYR A 38 6.37 8.87 13.35
N GLU A 39 6.90 9.85 12.61
CA GLU A 39 8.31 9.88 12.22
C GLU A 39 9.26 10.15 13.40
N SER A 40 8.77 10.79 14.47
CA SER A 40 9.53 11.06 15.70
C SER A 40 9.49 9.92 16.73
N GLY A 41 8.90 8.76 16.40
CA GLY A 41 8.93 7.57 17.24
C GLY A 41 7.63 7.23 17.96
N ARG A 42 6.54 7.98 17.75
CA ARG A 42 5.23 7.57 18.23
C ARG A 42 4.80 6.28 17.52
N GLU A 43 4.19 5.36 18.27
CA GLU A 43 3.63 4.15 17.67
C GLU A 43 2.56 4.48 16.63
N ILE A 44 2.71 3.89 15.44
CA ILE A 44 1.81 4.07 14.32
C ILE A 44 0.71 3.01 14.40
N PRO A 45 -0.58 3.42 14.35
CA PRO A 45 -1.69 2.48 14.26
C PRO A 45 -1.49 1.48 13.13
N LYS A 46 -1.84 0.21 13.38
CA LYS A 46 -1.64 -0.87 12.40
C LYS A 46 -2.32 -0.59 11.06
N ALA A 47 -3.52 0.00 11.08
CA ALA A 47 -4.24 0.38 9.86
C ALA A 47 -3.48 1.44 9.04
N VAL A 48 -2.97 2.50 9.69
CA VAL A 48 -2.19 3.56 9.02
C VAL A 48 -0.91 2.98 8.41
N ARG A 49 -0.23 2.08 9.14
CA ARG A 49 0.97 1.39 8.66
C ARG A 49 0.70 0.57 7.40
N GLU A 50 -0.43 -0.13 7.35
CA GLU A 50 -0.81 -0.89 6.16
C GLU A 50 -1.14 0.02 4.98
N LEU A 51 -1.80 1.17 5.20
CA LEU A 51 -2.01 2.17 4.15
C LEU A 51 -0.69 2.72 3.61
N VAL A 52 0.29 2.99 4.48
CA VAL A 52 1.64 3.39 4.05
C VAL A 52 2.27 2.32 3.15
N ARG A 53 2.12 1.03 3.52
CA ARG A 53 2.60 -0.09 2.68
C ARG A 53 1.93 -0.08 1.30
N LEU A 54 0.60 -0.06 1.26
CA LEU A 54 -0.17 -0.15 0.02
C LEU A 54 0.12 1.03 -0.91
N VAL A 55 0.13 2.26 -0.37
CA VAL A 55 0.24 3.48 -1.17
C VAL A 55 1.69 3.77 -1.58
N HIS A 56 2.62 3.70 -0.64
CA HIS A 56 3.98 4.20 -0.86
C HIS A 56 4.97 3.12 -1.29
N ILE A 57 4.78 1.87 -0.86
CA ILE A 57 5.65 0.74 -1.21
C ILE A 57 5.07 -0.01 -2.43
N ASP A 58 3.82 -0.47 -2.34
CA ASP A 58 3.18 -1.24 -3.42
C ASP A 58 2.68 -0.33 -4.56
N ARG A 59 2.76 1.00 -4.41
CA ARG A 59 2.33 2.01 -5.40
C ARG A 59 0.86 1.90 -5.81
N ILE A 60 0.00 1.49 -4.89
CA ILE A 60 -1.43 1.32 -5.16
C ILE A 60 -2.14 2.66 -4.98
N ASP A 61 -2.78 3.11 -6.04
CA ASP A 61 -3.73 4.23 -6.00
C ASP A 61 -5.06 3.74 -5.43
N LEU A 62 -5.34 4.08 -4.17
CA LEU A 62 -6.56 3.65 -3.47
C LEU A 62 -7.84 4.15 -4.14
N THR A 63 -7.79 5.24 -4.90
CA THR A 63 -8.96 5.81 -5.59
C THR A 63 -9.39 4.96 -6.80
N LYS A 64 -8.48 4.13 -7.31
CA LYS A 64 -8.71 3.26 -8.47
C LYS A 64 -9.09 1.84 -8.09
N ILE A 65 -9.06 1.49 -6.80
CA ILE A 65 -9.44 0.15 -6.34
C ILE A 65 -10.96 -0.01 -6.45
N LYS A 66 -11.40 -1.00 -7.22
CA LYS A 66 -12.81 -1.41 -7.30
C LYS A 66 -13.00 -2.79 -6.69
N ARG A 67 -14.15 -2.97 -6.04
CA ARG A 67 -14.55 -4.26 -5.46
C ARG A 67 -14.64 -5.35 -6.53
N ASP A 68 -15.20 -5.02 -7.69
CA ASP A 68 -15.44 -5.98 -8.78
C ASP A 68 -14.12 -6.55 -9.31
N ASP A 69 -13.09 -5.72 -9.47
CA ASP A 69 -11.75 -6.16 -9.90
C ASP A 69 -11.15 -7.18 -8.91
N LEU A 70 -11.36 -6.97 -7.61
CA LEU A 70 -10.90 -7.90 -6.57
C LEU A 70 -11.67 -9.23 -6.60
N ILE A 71 -12.97 -9.19 -6.86
CA ILE A 71 -13.80 -10.39 -7.01
C ILE A 71 -13.36 -11.19 -8.23
N VAL A 72 -13.16 -10.53 -9.38
CA VAL A 72 -12.66 -11.19 -10.60
C VAL A 72 -11.29 -11.80 -10.35
N ALA A 73 -10.37 -11.08 -9.70
CA ALA A 73 -9.06 -11.61 -9.35
C ALA A 73 -9.14 -12.83 -8.41
N ALA A 74 -10.09 -12.84 -7.46
CA ALA A 74 -10.31 -13.98 -6.57
C ALA A 74 -10.90 -15.19 -7.33
N MET A 75 -11.88 -14.96 -8.19
CA MET A 75 -12.49 -15.98 -9.05
C MET A 75 -11.44 -16.62 -9.97
N LEU A 76 -10.62 -15.81 -10.64
CA LEU A 76 -9.54 -16.30 -11.49
C LEU A 76 -8.55 -17.17 -10.71
N LYS A 77 -8.16 -16.77 -9.50
CA LYS A 77 -7.26 -17.58 -8.66
C LYS A 77 -7.88 -18.93 -8.25
N ALA A 78 -9.18 -18.95 -7.97
CA ALA A 78 -9.86 -20.14 -7.47
C ALA A 78 -10.24 -21.12 -8.58
N GLN A 79 -10.75 -20.62 -9.71
CA GLN A 79 -11.33 -21.43 -10.78
C GLN A 79 -10.40 -21.57 -12.00
N TYR A 80 -9.56 -20.58 -12.26
CA TYR A 80 -8.69 -20.52 -13.45
C TYR A 80 -7.25 -20.14 -13.10
N PRO A 81 -6.56 -20.88 -12.21
CA PRO A 81 -5.28 -20.47 -11.65
C PRO A 81 -4.18 -20.29 -12.71
N ASP A 82 -4.18 -21.08 -13.78
CA ASP A 82 -3.20 -20.95 -14.86
C ASP A 82 -3.45 -19.73 -15.75
N LEU A 83 -4.72 -19.39 -16.00
CA LEU A 83 -5.09 -18.14 -16.65
C LEU A 83 -4.70 -16.93 -15.80
N TYR A 84 -4.92 -16.99 -14.48
CA TYR A 84 -4.47 -15.94 -13.57
C TYR A 84 -2.95 -15.74 -13.65
N LYS A 85 -2.17 -16.84 -13.66
CA LYS A 85 -0.70 -16.79 -13.79
C LYS A 85 -0.27 -16.19 -15.13
N SER A 86 -0.91 -16.57 -16.23
CA SER A 86 -0.57 -16.06 -17.56
C SER A 86 -0.88 -14.56 -17.69
N LEU A 87 -2.08 -14.13 -17.29
CA LEU A 87 -2.48 -12.72 -17.28
C LEU A 87 -1.55 -11.89 -16.39
N LYS A 88 -1.22 -12.39 -15.19
CA LYS A 88 -0.28 -11.72 -14.28
C LYS A 88 1.12 -11.60 -14.87
N LYS A 89 1.59 -12.60 -15.63
CA LYS A 89 2.89 -12.53 -16.31
C LYS A 89 2.86 -11.47 -17.40
N SER A 90 1.83 -11.47 -18.25
CA SER A 90 1.67 -10.49 -19.32
C SER A 90 1.57 -9.05 -18.80
N ALA A 91 0.79 -8.82 -17.74
CA ALA A 91 0.63 -7.50 -17.13
C ALA A 91 1.91 -6.93 -16.48
N LYS A 92 2.92 -7.76 -16.18
CA LYS A 92 4.23 -7.31 -15.69
C LYS A 92 5.20 -6.94 -16.81
N LEU A 93 4.93 -7.42 -18.03
CA LEU A 93 5.72 -7.17 -19.23
C LEU A 93 5.21 -5.96 -20.01
N SER A 94 4.02 -5.47 -19.67
CA SER A 94 3.37 -4.28 -20.23
C SER A 94 3.75 -3.05 -19.41
#